data_AF-A0A1Y4D0S6-F1
#
_entry.id   AF-A0A1Y4D0S6-F1
#
_cell.length_a   1.000
_cell.length_b   1.000
_cell.length_c   1.000
_cell.angle_alpha   90.00
_cell.angle_beta   90.00
_cell.angle_gamma   90.00
#
_symmetry.space_group_name_H-M   'P 1'
#
loop_
_entity.id
_entity.type
_entity.pdbx_description
1 polymer ?
#
loop_
_entity_poly.entity_id
_entity_poly.type
_entity_poly.pdbx_seq_one_letter_code
_entity_poly.pdbx_strand_id
1 'polypeptide(L)'
;MLGQVYLCVAFRAYHTEGNVTISGKDYRCRRGEYVGSQEALSQMVGLSGTMFRKYVSRLCEMGLLEMESLHRGSRIRVVHYDYLSGYYAVSPSVPVSAGTESGCSLSEAESQWMQGGRSLELDEQRFSEKGGRV
;
A
#
# COMPACT_ATOMS: atom_id res chain seq x y z
N MET A 1 5.33 -8.30 -7.76
CA MET A 1 4.59 -7.39 -8.67
C MET A 1 3.14 -7.14 -8.22
N LEU A 2 2.26 -8.14 -8.05
CA LEU A 2 0.86 -7.91 -7.69
C LEU A 2 0.67 -7.05 -6.42
N GLY A 3 1.41 -7.37 -5.35
CA GLY A 3 1.39 -6.57 -4.12
C GLY A 3 1.91 -5.14 -4.28
N GLN A 4 2.89 -4.91 -5.17
CA GLN A 4 3.38 -3.55 -5.45
C GLN A 4 2.33 -2.71 -6.17
N VAL A 5 1.54 -3.31 -7.07
CA VAL A 5 0.40 -2.63 -7.71
C VAL A 5 -0.64 -2.25 -6.65
N TYR A 6 -0.99 -3.19 -5.77
CA TYR A 6 -1.93 -2.92 -4.68
C TYR A 6 -1.45 -1.78 -3.78
N LEU A 7 -0.20 -1.85 -3.28
CA LEU A 7 0.38 -0.83 -2.42
C LEU A 7 0.46 0.53 -3.14
N CYS A 8 0.85 0.55 -4.42
CA CYS A 8 0.89 1.79 -5.20
C CYS A 8 -0.49 2.47 -5.26
N VAL A 9 -1.55 1.71 -5.53
CA VAL A 9 -2.92 2.25 -5.50
C VAL A 9 -3.29 2.73 -4.11
N ALA A 10 -2.99 1.96 -3.06
CA ALA A 10 -3.31 2.31 -1.69
C ALA A 10 -2.61 3.59 -1.20
N PHE A 11 -1.33 3.76 -1.51
CA PHE A 11 -0.59 4.98 -1.17
C PHE A 11 -1.05 6.20 -1.98
N ARG A 12 -1.68 6.00 -3.14
CA ARG A 12 -2.20 7.07 -4.00
C ARG A 12 -3.68 7.32 -3.81
N ALA A 13 -4.35 6.52 -3.01
CA ALA A 13 -5.75 6.72 -2.67
C ALA A 13 -5.91 7.96 -1.80
N TYR A 14 -7.02 8.67 -1.97
CA TYR A 14 -7.35 9.82 -1.17
C TYR A 14 -7.62 9.40 0.28
N HIS A 15 -7.04 10.11 1.25
CA HIS A 15 -7.30 9.89 2.68
C HIS A 15 -8.58 10.59 3.16
N THR A 16 -9.04 11.62 2.47
CA THR A 16 -10.26 12.37 2.78
C THR A 16 -11.06 12.60 1.50
N GLU A 17 -12.32 13.00 1.64
CA GLU A 17 -13.09 13.39 0.47
C GLU A 17 -12.50 14.63 -0.20
N GLY A 18 -12.50 14.62 -1.53
CA GLY A 18 -11.94 15.71 -2.34
C GLY A 18 -12.56 15.73 -3.72
N ASN A 19 -12.12 16.68 -4.54
CA ASN A 19 -12.50 16.77 -5.95
C ASN A 19 -11.23 16.74 -6.80
N VAL A 20 -11.29 16.02 -7.92
CA VAL A 20 -10.22 16.00 -8.92
C VAL A 20 -10.79 16.34 -10.29
N THR A 21 -10.11 17.21 -11.01
CA THR A 21 -10.45 17.55 -12.38
C THR A 21 -9.63 16.67 -13.33
N ILE A 22 -10.28 15.77 -14.05
CA ILE A 22 -9.64 14.99 -15.12
C ILE A 22 -10.16 15.48 -16.45
N SER A 23 -9.26 15.99 -17.29
CA SER A 23 -9.60 16.44 -18.65
C SER A 23 -10.74 17.46 -18.71
N GLY A 24 -10.79 18.38 -17.74
CA GLY A 24 -11.83 19.41 -17.64
C GLY A 24 -13.17 18.95 -17.07
N LYS A 25 -13.27 17.69 -16.61
CA LYS A 25 -14.44 17.19 -15.87
C LYS A 25 -14.08 16.94 -14.42
N ASP A 26 -14.91 17.48 -13.53
CA ASP A 26 -14.75 17.31 -12.08
C ASP A 26 -15.36 15.99 -11.63
N TYR A 27 -14.59 15.26 -10.83
CA TYR A 27 -14.99 14.03 -10.18
C TYR A 27 -14.81 14.18 -8.68
N ARG A 28 -15.86 13.82 -7.92
CA ARG A 28 -15.75 13.66 -6.48
C ARG A 28 -14.98 12.38 -6.18
N CYS A 29 -13.97 12.49 -5.32
CA CYS A 29 -13.16 11.40 -4.81
C CYS A 29 -13.55 11.15 -3.36
N ARG A 30 -13.76 9.88 -3.01
CA ARG A 30 -13.97 9.49 -1.62
C ARG A 30 -12.69 8.93 -1.02
N ARG A 31 -12.68 8.85 0.31
CA ARG A 31 -11.62 8.16 1.05
C ARG A 31 -11.44 6.74 0.52
N GLY A 32 -10.19 6.34 0.30
CA GLY A 32 -9.81 5.04 -0.26
C GLY A 32 -9.97 4.90 -1.77
N GLU A 33 -10.34 5.97 -2.48
CA GLU A 33 -10.39 5.98 -3.95
C GLU A 33 -9.13 6.60 -4.52
N TYR A 34 -8.64 6.08 -5.64
CA TYR A 34 -7.77 6.76 -6.58
C TYR A 34 -8.60 7.14 -7.80
N VAL A 35 -8.44 8.36 -8.30
CA VAL A 35 -9.12 8.82 -9.53
C VAL A 35 -8.08 9.47 -10.43
N GLY A 36 -7.79 8.82 -11.57
CA GLY A 36 -6.70 9.25 -12.44
C GLY A 36 -6.43 8.32 -13.63
N SER A 37 -5.29 8.51 -14.30
CA SER A 37 -4.83 7.65 -15.39
C SER A 37 -4.20 6.36 -14.84
N GLN A 38 -4.48 5.23 -15.48
CA GLN A 38 -3.81 3.97 -15.17
C GLN A 38 -2.39 3.91 -15.73
N GLU A 39 -2.12 4.63 -16.82
CA GLU A 39 -0.77 4.77 -17.38
C GLU A 39 0.16 5.48 -16.39
N ALA A 40 -0.33 6.51 -15.69
CA ALA A 40 0.44 7.16 -14.63
C ALA A 40 0.79 6.18 -13.50
N LEU A 41 -0.18 5.35 -13.06
CA LEU A 41 0.07 4.31 -12.06
C LEU A 41 1.08 3.25 -12.56
N SER A 42 0.96 2.82 -13.82
CA SER A 42 1.83 1.79 -14.37
C SER A 42 3.28 2.25 -14.45
N GLN A 43 3.51 3.51 -14.83
CA GLN A 43 4.85 4.11 -14.86
C GLN A 43 5.49 4.15 -13.47
N MET A 44 4.74 4.46 -12.42
CA MET A 44 5.27 4.49 -11.05
C MET A 44 5.71 3.13 -10.53
N VAL A 45 5.06 2.05 -10.98
CA VAL A 45 5.43 0.67 -10.62
C VAL A 45 6.47 0.08 -11.59
N GLY A 46 6.85 0.80 -12.65
CA GLY A 46 7.75 0.31 -13.69
C GLY A 46 7.16 -0.82 -14.54
N LEU A 47 5.83 -0.82 -14.72
CA LEU A 47 5.10 -1.83 -15.48
C LEU A 47 4.58 -1.28 -16.80
N SER A 48 4.48 -2.16 -17.80
CA SER A 48 3.70 -1.85 -19.00
C SER A 48 2.23 -1.68 -18.64
N GLY A 49 1.51 -0.79 -19.35
CA GLY A 49 0.09 -0.56 -19.10
C GLY A 49 -0.76 -1.83 -19.20
N THR A 50 -0.40 -2.77 -20.08
CA THR A 50 -1.08 -4.07 -20.22
C THR A 50 -0.89 -4.95 -18.99
N MET A 51 0.33 -5.05 -18.47
CA MET A 51 0.60 -5.82 -17.24
C MET A 51 -0.06 -5.18 -16.02
N PHE A 52 -0.01 -3.86 -15.92
CA PHE A 52 -0.68 -3.13 -14.86
C PHE A 52 -2.19 -3.42 -14.86
N ARG A 53 -2.86 -3.28 -16.00
CA ARG A 53 -4.28 -3.63 -16.16
C ARG A 53 -4.59 -5.07 -15.75
N LYS A 54 -3.78 -6.03 -16.18
CA LYS A 54 -3.93 -7.45 -15.80
C LYS A 54 -3.84 -7.66 -14.29
N TYR A 55 -2.90 -6.98 -13.62
CA TYR A 55 -2.76 -7.07 -12.17
C TYR A 55 -3.90 -6.37 -11.41
N VAL A 56 -4.36 -5.22 -11.88
CA VAL A 56 -5.54 -4.55 -11.31
C VAL A 56 -6.76 -5.45 -11.44
N SER A 57 -7.02 -6.04 -12.61
CA SER A 57 -8.12 -7.00 -12.79
C SER A 57 -8.04 -8.17 -11.80
N ARG A 58 -6.85 -8.75 -11.62
CA ARG A 58 -6.65 -9.84 -10.66
C ARG A 58 -6.87 -9.40 -9.20
N LEU A 59 -6.49 -8.19 -8.85
CA LEU A 59 -6.78 -7.62 -7.51
C LEU A 59 -8.28 -7.38 -7.32
N CYS A 60 -9.00 -7.01 -8.37
CA CYS A 60 -10.46 -6.91 -8.32
C CYS A 60 -11.12 -8.28 -8.13
N GLU A 61 -10.67 -9.32 -8.84
CA GLU A 61 -11.14 -10.70 -8.67
C GLU A 61 -10.91 -11.21 -7.24
N MET A 62 -9.82 -10.79 -6.60
CA MET A 62 -9.52 -11.12 -5.20
C MET A 62 -10.31 -10.29 -4.18
N GLY A 63 -11.13 -9.33 -4.61
CA GLY A 63 -11.87 -8.43 -3.72
C GLY A 63 -11.00 -7.43 -2.96
N LEU A 64 -9.79 -7.15 -3.46
CA LEU A 64 -8.87 -6.18 -2.85
C LEU A 64 -9.05 -4.76 -3.42
N LEU A 65 -9.48 -4.68 -4.68
CA LEU A 65 -9.78 -3.43 -5.38
C LEU A 65 -11.17 -3.49 -6.02
N GLU A 66 -11.79 -2.33 -6.20
CA GLU A 66 -12.93 -2.12 -7.08
C GLU A 66 -12.53 -1.10 -8.15
N MET A 67 -12.97 -1.27 -9.40
CA MET A 67 -12.59 -0.39 -10.50
C MET A 67 -13.81 0.04 -11.32
N GLU A 68 -13.89 1.34 -11.57
CA GLU A 68 -14.88 1.99 -12.43
C GLU A 68 -14.15 2.79 -13.52
N SER A 69 -14.55 2.58 -14.78
CA SER A 69 -14.03 3.35 -15.91
C SER A 69 -14.66 4.74 -15.95
N LEU A 70 -13.83 5.78 -16.06
CA LEU A 70 -14.28 7.17 -16.20
C LEU A 70 -13.93 7.71 -17.60
N HIS A 71 -14.53 8.83 -17.98
CA HIS A 71 -14.13 9.51 -19.21
C HIS A 71 -12.68 9.98 -19.07
N ARG A 72 -11.77 9.36 -19.85
CA ARG A 72 -10.31 9.61 -19.86
C ARG A 72 -9.57 9.28 -18.55
N GLY A 73 -10.10 8.35 -17.76
CA GLY A 73 -9.43 7.90 -16.54
C GLY A 73 -10.10 6.68 -15.92
N SER A 74 -9.76 6.40 -14.67
CA SER A 74 -10.37 5.33 -13.90
C SER A 74 -10.47 5.74 -12.43
N ARG A 75 -11.55 5.31 -11.80
CA ARG A 75 -11.67 5.28 -10.34
C ARG A 75 -11.30 3.87 -9.89
N ILE A 76 -10.35 3.77 -8.97
CA ILE A 76 -9.93 2.52 -8.35
C ILE A 76 -10.08 2.69 -6.85
N ARG A 77 -10.94 1.90 -6.23
CA ARG A 77 -11.20 1.93 -4.78
C ARG A 77 -10.48 0.77 -4.11
N VAL A 78 -9.80 1.06 -3.01
CA VAL A 78 -9.20 0.03 -2.16
C VAL A 78 -10.26 -0.49 -1.20
N VAL A 79 -10.53 -1.79 -1.27
CA VAL A 79 -11.50 -2.44 -0.39
C VAL A 79 -10.92 -2.48 1.03
N HIS A 80 -11.76 -2.15 2.03
CA HIS A 80 -11.35 -2.00 3.44
C HIS A 80 -10.19 -1.02 3.68
N TYR A 81 -10.11 0.05 2.88
CA TYR A 81 -9.07 1.08 3.04
C TYR A 81 -8.99 1.69 4.45
N ASP A 82 -10.12 1.82 5.16
CA ASP A 82 -10.14 2.36 6.52
C ASP A 82 -9.37 1.47 7.50
N TYR A 83 -9.48 0.15 7.34
CA TYR A 83 -8.69 -0.81 8.11
C TYR A 83 -7.20 -0.68 7.79
N LEU A 84 -6.85 -0.57 6.49
CA LEU A 84 -5.47 -0.40 6.05
C LEU A 84 -4.85 0.91 6.55
N SER A 85 -5.63 1.99 6.60
CA SER A 85 -5.18 3.33 6.96
C SER A 85 -5.23 3.60 8.47
N GLY A 86 -5.60 2.61 9.29
CA GLY A 86 -5.73 2.77 10.74
C GLY A 86 -6.86 3.72 11.15
N TYR A 87 -7.81 3.97 10.25
CA TYR A 87 -8.96 4.82 10.54
C TYR A 87 -10.04 3.99 11.20
N TYR A 88 -9.88 3.83 12.50
CA TYR A 88 -10.96 3.38 13.36
C TYR A 88 -11.92 4.56 13.49
N ALA A 89 -13.09 4.45 12.88
CA ALA A 89 -14.18 5.34 13.25
C ALA A 89 -14.38 5.17 14.76
N VAL A 90 -14.00 6.19 15.54
CA VAL A 90 -14.34 6.25 16.95
C VAL A 90 -15.86 6.27 16.98
N SER A 91 -16.48 5.14 17.29
CA SER A 91 -17.92 5.10 17.53
C SER A 91 -18.17 6.00 18.74
N PRO A 92 -19.00 7.05 18.62
CA PRO A 92 -19.47 7.72 19.81
C PRO A 92 -20.33 6.70 20.58
N SER A 93 -20.05 6.57 21.87
CA SER A 93 -20.74 5.76 22.90
C SER A 93 -20.48 4.25 22.97
N VAL A 94 -19.43 3.88 23.72
CA VAL A 94 -19.55 2.92 24.85
C VAL A 94 -18.63 3.46 25.96
N PRO A 95 -19.09 3.63 27.21
CA PRO A 95 -18.19 4.02 28.29
C PRO A 95 -17.12 2.94 28.46
N VAL A 96 -15.86 3.35 28.35
CA VAL A 96 -14.68 2.54 28.59
C VAL A 96 -14.75 2.03 30.04
N SER A 97 -15.10 0.76 30.21
CA SER A 97 -14.68 0.04 31.41
C SER A 97 -13.16 -0.07 31.34
N ALA A 98 -12.50 0.57 32.31
CA ALA A 98 -11.06 0.54 32.51
C ALA A 98 -10.52 -0.89 32.38
N GLY A 99 -9.73 -1.11 31.34
CA GLY A 99 -9.17 -2.41 30.99
C GLY A 99 -8.07 -2.26 29.95
N THR A 100 -7.06 -1.45 30.27
CA THR A 100 -5.68 -1.46 29.76
C THR A 100 -5.49 -1.66 28.25
N GLU A 101 -5.63 -0.59 27.48
CA GLU A 101 -4.98 -0.45 26.18
C GLU A 101 -3.54 0.05 26.37
N SER A 102 -2.59 -0.88 26.53
CA SER A 102 -1.17 -0.55 26.33
C SER A 102 -0.90 -0.40 24.84
N GLY A 103 -1.20 0.79 24.30
CA GLY A 103 -0.56 1.23 23.07
C GLY A 103 0.92 1.41 23.35
N CYS A 104 1.77 0.52 22.83
CA CYS A 104 3.22 0.73 22.89
C CYS A 104 3.53 2.05 22.20
N SER A 105 4.08 3.00 22.97
CA SER A 105 4.60 4.24 22.43
C SER A 105 5.62 3.95 21.33
N LEU A 106 5.74 4.87 20.37
CA LEU A 106 6.72 4.75 19.28
C LEU A 106 8.13 4.46 19.82
N SER A 107 8.48 5.09 20.95
CA SER A 107 9.74 4.88 21.67
C SER A 107 9.93 3.48 22.25
N GLU A 108 8.86 2.83 22.71
CA GLU A 108 8.92 1.45 23.24
C GLU A 108 9.09 0.44 22.10
N ALA A 109 8.42 0.67 20.98
CA ALA A 109 8.58 -0.16 19.78
C ALA A 109 10.00 -0.02 19.18
N GLU A 110 10.54 1.21 19.13
CA GLU A 110 11.93 1.48 18.69
C GLU A 110 12.96 0.81 19.61
N SER A 111 12.73 0.87 20.93
CA SER A 111 13.59 0.21 21.91
C SER A 111 13.57 -1.31 21.77
N GLN A 112 12.44 -1.91 21.43
CA GLN A 112 12.34 -3.36 21.18
C GLN A 112 13.05 -3.79 19.89
N TRP A 113 12.94 -3.01 18.81
CA TRP A 113 13.68 -3.27 17.57
C TRP A 113 15.19 -3.23 17.78
N MET A 114 15.69 -2.28 18.58
CA MET A 114 17.12 -2.18 18.90
C MET A 114 17.63 -3.32 19.77
N GLN A 115 16.76 -3.93 20.59
CA GLN A 115 17.13 -5.04 21.47
C GLN A 115 17.01 -6.42 20.78
N GLY A 116 16.14 -6.53 19.78
CA GLY A 116 15.85 -7.78 19.05
C GLY A 116 16.55 -7.93 17.69
N GLY A 117 17.61 -7.15 17.44
CA GLY A 117 18.34 -7.19 16.17
C GLY A 117 18.92 -8.57 15.89
N ARG A 118 18.35 -9.30 14.92
CA ARG A 118 19.07 -10.36 14.24
C ARG A 118 20.26 -9.71 13.55
N SER A 119 21.44 -9.87 14.13
CA SER A 119 22.70 -9.45 13.54
C SER A 119 22.79 -10.05 12.14
N LEU A 120 22.74 -9.22 11.10
CA LEU A 120 23.18 -9.60 9.76
C LEU A 120 24.71 -9.56 9.79
N GLU A 121 25.32 -10.60 10.35
CA GLU A 121 26.71 -10.89 10.01
C GLU A 121 26.75 -11.23 8.53
N LEU A 122 27.23 -10.27 7.74
CA LEU A 122 27.66 -10.51 6.36
C LEU A 122 28.85 -11.48 6.45
N ASP A 123 28.59 -12.75 6.13
CA ASP A 123 29.63 -13.77 6.00
C ASP A 123 30.44 -13.48 4.72
N GLU A 124 31.42 -12.59 4.82
CA GLU A 124 32.50 -12.44 3.82
C GLU A 124 33.48 -13.61 3.95
N GLN A 125 33.05 -14.81 3.54
CA GLN A 125 33.96 -15.93 3.33
C GLN A 125 34.54 -15.92 1.92
N ARG A 126 35.62 -15.13 1.79
CA ARG A 126 36.95 -15.58 1.33
C ARG A 126 36.96 -16.55 0.13
N PHE A 127 36.78 -16.01 -1.08
CA PHE A 127 37.38 -16.61 -2.26
C PHE A 127 38.90 -16.47 -2.18
N SER A 128 39.57 -17.49 -1.66
CA SER A 128 41.01 -17.67 -1.82
C SER A 128 41.26 -18.96 -2.59
N GLU A 129 41.82 -18.78 -3.77
CA GLU A 129 42.42 -19.77 -4.67
C GLU A 129 42.94 -21.03 -3.97
N LYS A 130 42.62 -22.18 -4.55
CA LYS A 130 43.64 -23.22 -4.79
C LYS A 130 43.47 -23.82 -6.17
N GLY A 131 44.28 -23.32 -7.10
CA GLY A 131 44.81 -24.13 -8.18
C GLY A 131 45.67 -25.25 -7.59
N GLY A 132 45.36 -26.48 -7.95
CA GLY A 132 46.10 -27.68 -7.55
C GLY A 132 46.23 -28.61 -8.75
N ARG A 133 47.44 -28.66 -9.29
CA ARG A 133 47.88 -29.48 -10.41
C ARG A 133 48.19 -30.89 -9.90
N VAL A 134 47.61 -31.92 -10.52
CA VAL A 134 48.22 -33.23 -10.78
C VAL A 134 47.54 -33.87 -11.98
#